data_AF-A0A843KFH7-F1
#
_entry.id   AF-A0A843KFH7-F1
#
_cell.length_a   1.000
_cell.length_b   1.000
_cell.length_c   1.000
_cell.angle_alpha   90.00
_cell.angle_beta   90.00
_cell.angle_gamma   90.00
#
_symmetry.space_group_name_H-M   'P 1'
#
loop_
_entity.id
_entity.type
_entity.pdbx_description
1 polymer ?
#
loop_
_entity_poly.entity_id
_entity_poly.type
_entity_poly.pdbx_seq_one_letter_code
_entity_poly.pdbx_strand_id
1 'polypeptide(L)'
;MELDLDPSDFWNVCNHGLGLSILMFLLIIGWTLVLGILVVLGFIIGLFVGLGLLALGLGYINSYLAEAIWEMKTDYRPISRFVHGVLLLIVLFITNIPIIAVTYYFPHWYIAVILFIVYIPIQGFVGIKVAEVYEVVSYEGEEPTCWGD
;
A
#
# COMPACT_ATOMS: atom_id res chain seq x y z
N MET A 1 35.94 -7.41 -50.44
CA MET A 1 35.58 -6.02 -50.78
C MET A 1 36.56 -5.17 -50.02
N GLU A 2 37.68 -4.84 -50.66
CA GLU A 2 38.65 -3.89 -50.09
C GLU A 2 38.01 -2.51 -50.22
N LEU A 3 37.71 -1.88 -49.08
CA LEU A 3 37.28 -0.49 -49.06
C LEU A 3 38.53 0.36 -49.30
N ASP A 4 38.74 0.79 -50.55
CA ASP A 4 39.65 1.88 -50.90
C ASP A 4 39.03 3.19 -50.37
N LEU A 5 39.12 3.41 -49.05
CA LEU A 5 38.79 4.69 -48.44
C LEU A 5 40.02 5.58 -48.51
N ASP A 6 39.85 6.76 -49.10
CA ASP A 6 40.83 7.84 -48.98
C ASP A 6 41.11 8.05 -47.48
N PRO A 7 42.38 8.20 -47.04
CA PRO A 7 42.73 8.43 -45.64
C PRO A 7 41.90 9.52 -44.95
N SER A 8 41.42 10.52 -45.70
CA SER A 8 40.53 11.57 -45.19
C SER A 8 39.12 11.09 -44.84
N ASP A 9 38.55 10.14 -45.58
CA ASP A 9 37.23 9.56 -45.33
C ASP A 9 37.24 8.65 -44.09
N PHE A 10 38.35 7.96 -43.85
CA PHE A 10 38.52 7.14 -42.64
C PHE A 10 38.40 7.97 -41.35
N TRP A 11 39.09 9.12 -41.27
CA TRP A 11 39.03 10.00 -40.11
C TRP A 11 37.64 10.61 -39.89
N ASN A 12 36.91 10.91 -40.97
CA ASN A 12 35.54 11.42 -40.88
C ASN A 12 34.58 10.39 -40.28
N VAL A 13 34.69 9.12 -40.69
CA VAL A 13 33.90 8.01 -40.12
C VAL A 13 34.23 7.82 -38.64
N CYS A 14 35.51 7.85 -38.26
CA CYS A 14 35.93 7.76 -36.86
C CYS A 14 35.39 8.91 -36.00
N ASN A 15 35.48 10.15 -36.48
CA ASN A 15 34.95 11.32 -35.77
C ASN A 15 33.42 11.26 -35.62
N HIS A 16 32.73 10.76 -36.64
CA HIS A 16 31.28 10.56 -36.58
C HIS A 16 30.91 9.48 -35.54
N GLY A 17 31.63 8.35 -35.53
CA GLY A 17 31.44 7.29 -34.54
C GLY A 17 31.73 7.74 -33.10
N LEU A 18 32.77 8.56 -32.92
CA LEU A 18 33.11 9.16 -31.63
C LEU A 18 32.02 10.13 -31.16
N GLY A 19 31.52 10.99 -32.05
CA GLY A 19 30.42 11.91 -31.76
C GLY A 19 29.14 11.18 -31.35
N LEU A 20 28.76 10.11 -32.08
CA LEU A 20 27.61 9.29 -31.73
C LEU A 20 27.80 8.59 -30.37
N SER A 21 29.00 8.06 -30.09
CA SER A 21 29.30 7.37 -28.83
C SER A 21 29.17 8.30 -27.63
N ILE A 22 29.68 9.55 -27.73
CA ILE A 22 29.56 10.56 -26.69
C ILE A 22 28.09 10.96 -26.49
N LEU A 23 27.35 11.17 -27.58
CA LEU A 23 25.93 11.52 -27.52
C LEU A 23 25.12 10.41 -26.82
N MET A 24 25.34 9.16 -27.21
CA MET A 24 24.65 8.02 -26.60
C MET A 24 25.01 7.85 -25.13
N PHE A 25 26.28 8.07 -24.77
CA PHE A 25 26.72 8.03 -23.37
C PHE A 25 26.01 9.10 -22.52
N LEU A 26 25.96 10.35 -22.98
CA LEU A 26 25.24 11.43 -22.29
C LEU A 26 23.74 11.17 -22.23
N LEU A 27 23.17 10.61 -23.30
CA LEU A 27 21.75 10.26 -23.36
C LEU A 27 21.41 9.18 -22.32
N ILE A 28 22.25 8.14 -22.17
CA ILE A 28 22.07 7.09 -21.17
C ILE A 28 22.14 7.66 -19.75
N ILE A 29 23.11 8.54 -19.47
CA ILE A 29 23.19 9.21 -18.17
C ILE A 29 21.94 10.04 -17.89
N GLY A 30 21.52 10.84 -18.87
CA GLY A 30 20.31 11.66 -18.77
C GLY A 30 19.07 10.83 -18.47
N TRP A 31 18.85 9.74 -19.22
CA TRP A 31 17.71 8.85 -18.99
C TRP A 31 17.77 8.09 -17.67
N THR A 32 18.97 7.70 -17.22
CA THR A 32 19.13 7.02 -15.92
C THR A 32 18.69 7.93 -14.78
N LEU A 33 19.03 9.22 -14.83
CA LEU A 33 18.57 10.20 -13.84
C LEU A 33 17.06 10.41 -13.89
N VAL A 34 16.48 10.56 -15.09
CA VAL A 34 15.03 10.71 -15.26
C VAL A 34 14.28 9.49 -14.71
N LEU A 35 14.72 8.28 -15.08
CA LEU A 35 14.13 7.04 -14.58
C LEU A 35 14.29 6.91 -13.07
N GLY A 36 15.45 7.26 -12.51
CA GLY A 36 15.67 7.27 -11.07
C GLY A 36 14.66 8.16 -10.33
N ILE A 37 14.40 9.37 -10.84
CA ILE A 37 13.40 10.28 -10.26
C ILE A 37 11.99 9.68 -10.38
N LEU A 38 11.63 9.15 -11.55
CA LEU A 38 10.32 8.54 -11.78
C LEU A 38 10.06 7.34 -10.86
N VAL A 39 11.08 6.51 -10.61
CA VAL A 39 11.00 5.38 -9.69
C VAL A 39 10.74 5.85 -8.26
N VAL A 40 11.46 6.88 -7.79
CA VAL A 40 11.26 7.43 -6.44
C VAL A 40 9.85 8.03 -6.29
N LEU A 41 9.41 8.82 -7.27
CA LEU A 41 8.07 9.40 -7.26
C LEU A 41 6.98 8.32 -7.31
N GLY A 42 7.15 7.33 -8.20
CA GLY A 42 6.23 6.21 -8.35
C GLY A 42 6.15 5.35 -7.08
N PHE A 43 7.27 5.12 -6.41
CA PHE A 43 7.31 4.42 -5.12
C PHE A 43 6.52 5.16 -4.04
N ILE A 44 6.73 6.48 -3.90
CA ILE A 44 6.02 7.29 -2.90
C ILE A 44 4.52 7.30 -3.17
N ILE A 45 4.10 7.59 -4.40
CA ILE A 45 2.68 7.62 -4.79
C ILE A 45 2.06 6.22 -4.62
N GLY A 46 2.75 5.19 -5.09
CA GLY A 46 2.31 3.79 -4.97
C GLY A 46 2.14 3.35 -3.52
N LEU A 47 3.03 3.78 -2.62
CA LEU A 47 2.93 3.51 -1.19
C LEU A 47 1.67 4.14 -0.59
N PHE A 48 1.40 5.42 -0.87
CA PHE A 48 0.20 6.10 -0.35
C PHE A 48 -1.09 5.49 -0.91
N VAL A 49 -1.14 5.23 -2.21
CA VAL A 49 -2.31 4.60 -2.84
C VAL A 49 -2.52 3.18 -2.31
N GLY A 50 -1.46 2.39 -2.21
CA GLY A 50 -1.51 1.02 -1.70
C GLY A 50 -1.97 0.96 -0.24
N LEU A 51 -1.39 1.80 0.62
CA LEU A 51 -1.79 1.89 2.03
C LEU A 51 -3.25 2.36 2.16
N GLY A 52 -3.66 3.31 1.33
CA GLY A 52 -5.02 3.82 1.34
C GLY A 52 -6.05 2.78 0.91
N LEU A 53 -5.77 2.03 -0.15
CA LEU A 53 -6.63 0.91 -0.59
C LEU A 53 -6.69 -0.21 0.44
N LEU A 54 -5.55 -0.53 1.08
CA LEU A 54 -5.49 -1.53 2.13
C LEU A 54 -6.31 -1.12 3.36
N ALA A 55 -6.21 0.13 3.79
CA ALA A 55 -7.07 0.66 4.86
C ALA A 55 -8.55 0.58 4.48
N LEU A 56 -8.93 1.01 3.28
CA LEU A 56 -10.32 0.93 2.82
C LEU A 56 -10.84 -0.51 2.80
N GLY A 57 -10.04 -1.45 2.29
CA GLY A 57 -10.38 -2.88 2.24
C GLY A 57 -10.55 -3.49 3.63
N LEU A 58 -9.64 -3.19 4.55
CA LEU A 58 -9.73 -3.62 5.95
C LEU A 58 -10.96 -3.04 6.65
N GLY A 59 -11.23 -1.75 6.45
CA GLY A 59 -12.41 -1.09 7.01
C GLY A 59 -13.69 -1.72 6.50
N TYR A 60 -13.78 -1.98 5.19
CA TYR A 60 -14.94 -2.66 4.60
C TYR A 60 -15.15 -4.06 5.17
N ILE A 61 -14.10 -4.89 5.22
CA ILE A 61 -14.19 -6.26 5.74
C ILE A 61 -14.58 -6.25 7.22
N ASN A 62 -13.97 -5.39 8.03
CA ASN A 62 -14.25 -5.33 9.47
C ASN A 62 -15.67 -4.83 9.75
N SER A 63 -16.13 -3.79 9.04
CA SER A 63 -17.52 -3.32 9.13
C SER A 63 -18.51 -4.42 8.74
N TYR A 64 -18.21 -5.16 7.65
CA TYR A 64 -19.04 -6.29 7.22
C TYR A 64 -19.09 -7.41 8.25
N LEU A 65 -17.94 -7.79 8.83
CA LEU A 65 -17.89 -8.81 9.88
C LEU A 65 -18.61 -8.36 11.16
N ALA A 66 -18.51 -7.08 11.53
CA ALA A 66 -19.25 -6.51 12.65
C ALA A 66 -20.76 -6.58 12.44
N GLU A 67 -21.25 -6.28 11.24
CA GLU A 67 -22.67 -6.39 10.91
C GLU A 67 -23.14 -7.85 10.83
N ALA A 68 -22.36 -8.72 10.18
CA ALA A 68 -22.74 -10.11 9.90
C ALA A 68 -22.65 -11.05 11.11
N ILE A 69 -21.69 -10.82 12.01
CA ILE A 69 -21.42 -11.70 13.16
C ILE A 69 -21.91 -11.07 14.46
N TRP A 70 -21.81 -9.75 14.58
CA TRP A 70 -22.08 -9.01 15.82
C TRP A 70 -23.33 -8.11 15.75
N GLU A 71 -24.06 -8.12 14.63
CA GLU A 71 -25.28 -7.35 14.40
C GLU A 71 -25.12 -5.82 14.61
N MET A 72 -23.89 -5.32 14.51
CA MET A 72 -23.58 -3.90 14.71
C MET A 72 -23.88 -3.10 13.44
N LYS A 73 -24.70 -2.05 13.57
CA LYS A 73 -24.94 -1.11 12.46
C LYS A 73 -23.74 -0.19 12.29
N THR A 74 -23.08 -0.27 11.15
CA THR A 74 -21.91 0.56 10.82
C THR A 74 -22.24 1.55 9.70
N ASP A 75 -21.55 2.68 9.69
CA ASP A 75 -21.70 3.70 8.66
C ASP A 75 -21.22 3.19 7.28
N TYR A 76 -22.04 3.38 6.24
CA TYR A 76 -21.75 2.95 4.88
C TYR A 76 -20.92 3.96 4.08
N ARG A 77 -20.67 5.17 4.61
CA ARG A 77 -19.90 6.20 3.90
C ARG A 77 -18.45 5.75 3.66
N PRO A 78 -17.91 5.92 2.45
CA PRO A 78 -16.57 5.44 2.09
C PRO A 78 -15.47 6.10 2.92
N ILE A 79 -15.63 7.38 3.28
CA ILE A 79 -14.69 8.10 4.15
C ILE A 79 -14.71 7.50 5.57
N SER A 80 -15.88 7.15 6.09
CA SER A 80 -16.02 6.53 7.42
C SER A 80 -15.32 5.17 7.45
N ARG A 81 -15.57 4.32 6.44
CA ARG A 81 -14.89 3.01 6.29
C ARG A 81 -13.38 3.14 6.12
N PHE A 82 -12.92 4.17 5.41
CA PHE A 82 -11.49 4.45 5.29
C PHE A 82 -10.85 4.74 6.65
N VAL A 83 -11.42 5.67 7.42
CA VAL A 83 -10.90 6.04 8.74
C VAL A 83 -10.99 4.86 9.71
N HIS A 84 -12.10 4.12 9.69
CA HIS A 84 -12.28 2.88 10.44
C HIS A 84 -11.17 1.86 10.15
N GLY A 85 -10.88 1.66 8.86
CA GLY A 85 -9.81 0.77 8.41
C GLY A 85 -8.41 1.26 8.78
N VAL A 86 -8.15 2.57 8.76
CA VAL A 86 -6.89 3.15 9.27
C VAL A 86 -6.74 2.90 10.76
N LEU A 87 -7.79 3.11 11.56
CA LEU A 87 -7.75 2.85 12.99
C LEU A 87 -7.49 1.35 13.25
N LEU A 88 -8.21 0.47 12.55
CA LEU A 88 -8.02 -0.96 12.66
C LEU A 88 -6.59 -1.37 12.32
N LEU A 89 -6.01 -0.82 11.25
CA LEU A 89 -4.64 -1.07 10.86
C LEU A 89 -3.64 -0.69 11.95
N ILE A 90 -3.81 0.48 12.57
CA ILE A 90 -2.94 0.95 13.66
C ILE A 90 -3.07 0.03 14.88
N VAL A 91 -4.29 -0.30 15.30
CA VAL A 91 -4.52 -1.13 16.49
C VAL A 91 -4.02 -2.55 16.26
N LEU A 92 -4.25 -3.14 15.08
CA LEU A 92 -3.70 -4.44 14.71
C LEU A 92 -2.18 -4.42 14.65
N PHE A 93 -1.56 -3.36 14.12
CA PHE A 93 -0.10 -3.22 14.09
C PHE A 93 0.48 -3.25 15.51
N ILE A 94 -0.07 -2.45 16.42
CA ILE A 94 0.34 -2.41 17.83
C ILE A 94 0.14 -3.79 18.49
N THR A 95 -1.03 -4.40 18.26
CA THR A 95 -1.38 -5.69 18.85
C THR A 95 -0.47 -6.84 18.38
N ASN A 96 0.10 -6.72 17.17
CA ASN A 96 1.01 -7.73 16.61
C ASN A 96 2.49 -7.57 17.06
N ILE A 97 2.87 -6.48 17.75
CA ILE A 97 4.25 -6.27 18.24
C ILE A 97 4.78 -7.48 19.04
N PRO A 98 4.04 -8.08 19.98
CA PRO A 98 4.53 -9.24 20.72
C PRO A 98 4.76 -10.47 19.84
N ILE A 99 3.92 -10.71 18.82
CA ILE A 99 4.12 -11.81 17.86
C ILE A 99 5.42 -11.60 17.09
N ILE A 100 5.66 -10.37 16.62
CA ILE A 100 6.88 -10.01 15.89
C ILE A 100 8.10 -10.28 16.77
N ALA A 101 8.05 -9.89 18.05
CA ALA A 101 9.12 -10.14 19.00
C ALA A 101 9.38 -11.65 19.20
N VAL A 102 8.36 -12.45 19.48
CA VAL A 102 8.52 -13.90 19.69
C VAL A 102 9.06 -14.59 18.44
N THR A 103 8.53 -14.24 17.26
CA THR A 103 8.95 -14.85 15.98
C THR A 103 10.37 -14.47 15.61
N TYR A 104 10.82 -13.28 16.01
CA TYR A 104 12.21 -12.84 15.84
C TYR A 104 13.19 -13.66 16.71
N TYR A 105 12.84 -13.93 17.97
CA TYR A 105 13.68 -14.75 18.86
C TYR A 105 13.61 -16.25 18.54
N PHE A 106 12.46 -16.75 18.07
CA PHE A 106 12.24 -18.16 17.78
C PHE A 106 11.65 -18.35 16.36
N PRO A 107 12.47 -18.26 15.30
CA PRO A 107 12.03 -18.30 13.91
C PRO A 107 11.75 -19.74 13.45
N HIS A 108 10.72 -20.38 14.00
CA HIS A 108 10.31 -21.73 13.64
C HIS A 108 8.85 -21.75 13.20
N TRP A 109 8.56 -22.51 12.13
CA TRP A 109 7.24 -22.56 11.50
C TRP A 109 6.14 -23.03 12.46
N TYR A 110 6.44 -23.95 13.37
CA TYR A 110 5.45 -24.45 14.34
C TYR A 110 5.10 -23.41 15.40
N ILE A 111 6.04 -22.51 15.75
CA ILE A 111 5.79 -21.38 16.66
C ILE A 111 4.84 -20.39 15.99
N ALA A 112 5.02 -20.12 14.69
CA ALA A 112 4.10 -19.28 13.93
C ALA A 112 2.67 -19.85 13.93
N VAL A 113 2.51 -21.17 13.79
CA VAL A 113 1.19 -21.83 13.87
C VAL A 113 0.58 -21.71 15.27
N ILE A 114 1.36 -21.96 16.32
CA ILE A 114 0.88 -21.84 17.71
C ILE A 114 0.45 -20.40 18.01
N LEU A 115 1.29 -19.42 17.66
CA LEU A 115 0.98 -18.00 17.86
C LEU A 115 -0.25 -17.58 17.06
N PHE A 116 -0.42 -18.07 15.82
CA PHE A 116 -1.61 -17.81 15.03
C PHE A 116 -2.88 -18.28 15.75
N ILE A 117 -2.91 -19.52 16.24
CA ILE A 117 -4.07 -20.07 16.97
C ILE A 117 -4.39 -19.24 18.21
N VAL A 118 -3.38 -18.87 19.00
CA VAL A 118 -3.55 -18.06 20.22
C VAL A 118 -4.05 -16.66 19.90
N TYR A 119 -3.65 -16.07 18.77
CA TYR A 119 -4.00 -14.70 18.42
C TYR A 119 -5.32 -14.53 17.68
N ILE A 120 -5.92 -15.58 17.12
CA ILE A 120 -7.27 -15.50 16.52
C ILE A 120 -8.28 -14.79 17.44
N PRO A 121 -8.49 -15.21 18.70
CA PRO A 121 -9.45 -14.53 19.58
C PRO A 121 -9.04 -13.10 19.92
N ILE A 122 -7.74 -12.82 20.04
CA ILE A 122 -7.22 -11.48 20.34
C ILE A 122 -7.53 -10.52 19.19
N GLN A 123 -7.26 -10.95 17.95
CA GLN A 123 -7.55 -10.17 16.75
C GLN A 123 -9.06 -9.97 16.57
N GLY A 124 -9.87 -10.98 16.87
CA GLY A 124 -11.34 -10.86 16.88
C GLY A 124 -11.82 -9.81 17.87
N PHE A 125 -11.32 -9.84 19.11
CA PHE A 125 -11.65 -8.84 20.14
C PHE A 125 -11.28 -7.42 19.72
N VAL A 126 -10.08 -7.25 19.13
CA VAL A 126 -9.65 -5.95 18.58
C VAL A 126 -10.59 -5.47 17.48
N GLY A 127 -10.97 -6.34 16.55
CA GLY A 127 -11.88 -6.00 15.45
C GLY A 127 -13.23 -5.45 15.94
N ILE A 128 -13.81 -6.10 16.95
CA ILE A 128 -15.08 -5.70 17.57
C ILE A 128 -14.93 -4.36 18.29
N LYS A 129 -13.88 -4.19 19.10
CA LYS A 129 -13.66 -2.94 19.84
C LYS A 129 -13.47 -1.75 18.92
N VAL A 130 -12.83 -1.96 17.78
CA VAL A 130 -12.69 -0.93 16.75
C VAL A 130 -14.04 -0.65 16.06
N ALA A 131 -14.86 -1.67 15.81
CA ALA A 131 -16.21 -1.50 15.24
C ALA A 131 -17.16 -0.73 16.17
N GLU A 132 -17.12 -1.01 17.48
CA GLU A 132 -17.93 -0.36 18.50
C GLU A 132 -17.72 1.17 18.53
N VAL A 133 -16.51 1.65 18.24
CA VAL A 133 -16.21 3.10 18.17
C VAL A 133 -16.96 3.81 17.04
N TYR A 134 -17.34 3.08 15.99
CA TYR A 134 -18.02 3.60 14.80
C TYR A 134 -19.43 3.04 14.64
N GLU A 135 -19.97 2.42 15.68
CA GLU A 135 -21.35 1.96 15.70
C GLU A 135 -22.29 3.15 15.61
N VAL A 136 -23.18 3.13 14.62
CA VAL A 136 -24.21 4.14 14.48
C VAL A 136 -25.37 3.72 15.35
N VAL A 137 -25.54 4.40 16.49
CA VAL A 137 -26.74 4.26 17.31
C VAL A 137 -27.92 4.75 16.49
N SER A 138 -28.64 3.83 15.85
CA SER A 138 -29.93 4.16 15.27
C SER A 138 -30.89 4.44 16.42
N TYR A 139 -31.16 5.72 16.72
CA TYR A 139 -32.38 6.05 17.45
C TYR A 139 -33.54 5.50 16.61
N GLU A 140 -34.21 4.46 17.11
CA GLU A 140 -35.51 4.06 16.58
C GLU A 140 -36.46 5.26 16.72
N GLY A 141 -36.68 6.02 15.65
CA GLY A 141 -37.80 6.97 15.62
C GLY A 141 -37.65 8.31 14.90
N GLU A 142 -36.52 8.66 14.28
CA GLU A 142 -36.47 9.87 13.44
C GLU A 142 -36.07 9.50 12.01
N GLU A 143 -37.09 9.38 11.15
CA GLU A 143 -36.90 9.54 9.72
C GLU A 143 -36.27 10.92 9.46
N PRO A 144 -35.20 11.02 8.64
CA PRO A 144 -34.71 12.32 8.24
C PRO A 144 -35.76 12.95 7.32
N THR A 145 -36.59 13.83 7.86
CA THR A 145 -37.41 14.71 7.04
C THR A 145 -36.46 15.64 6.29
N CYS A 146 -36.31 15.39 4.98
CA CYS A 146 -35.51 16.23 4.08
C CYS A 146 -36.11 17.62 3.81
N TRP A 147 -37.05 18.08 4.65
CA TRP A 147 -37.74 19.35 4.48
C TRP A 147 -37.92 19.97 5.86
N GLY A 148 -37.15 21.01 6.13
CA GLY A 148 -37.36 21.88 7.27
C GLY A 148 -38.60 22.74 7.07
N ASP A 149 -39.37 22.88 8.13
CA ASP A 149 -40.15 24.07 8.43
C ASP A 149 -39.54 24.73 9.67
#